data_AF-W1USQ1-F1
#
_entry.id   AF-W1USQ1-F1
#
_cell.length_a   1.000
_cell.length_b   1.000
_cell.length_c   1.000
_cell.angle_alpha   90.00
_cell.angle_beta   90.00
_cell.angle_gamma   90.00
#
_symmetry.space_group_name_H-M   'P 1'
#
loop_
_entity.id
_entity.type
_entity.pdbx_description
1 polymer ?
#
loop_
_entity_poly.entity_id
_entity_poly.type
_entity_poly.pdbx_seq_one_letter_code
_entity_poly.pdbx_strand_id
1 'polypeptide(L)'
;MKTAFIIIDVQNILVETGFQTNSLLEKISYLQNHARSKNIEIIYVQHIENPEAQTSEDWQLSALLNRKPDEKVFQKKYNSIFKETGLKEYLDKQGIEKLVLCGMQTEYCVDTSVKVAFEYGYKLIIPEGAVTTFDG
;
A
#
# COMPACT_ATOMS: atom_id res chain seq x y z
N MET A 1 -6.48 4.46 -19.74
CA MET A 1 -5.87 4.93 -18.48
C MET A 1 -5.33 3.74 -17.72
N LYS A 2 -4.01 3.60 -17.63
CA LYS A 2 -3.38 2.47 -16.96
C LYS A 2 -3.48 2.64 -15.45
N THR A 3 -3.82 1.56 -14.74
CA THR A 3 -4.12 1.59 -13.30
C THR A 3 -3.12 0.73 -12.54
N ALA A 4 -2.71 1.18 -11.36
CA ALA A 4 -1.99 0.37 -10.37
C ALA A 4 -2.83 0.26 -9.09
N PHE A 5 -2.74 -0.90 -8.43
CA PHE A 5 -3.28 -1.13 -7.10
C PHE A 5 -2.14 -1.13 -6.09
N ILE A 6 -2.17 -0.19 -5.14
CA ILE A 6 -1.08 0.01 -4.18
C ILE A 6 -1.57 -0.30 -2.77
N ILE A 7 -0.90 -1.23 -2.11
CA ILE A 7 -1.15 -1.67 -0.73
C ILE A 7 -0.06 -1.05 0.15
N ILE A 8 -0.46 -0.15 1.06
CA ILE A 8 0.44 0.69 1.86
C ILE A 8 0.55 0.10 3.27
N ASP A 9 1.77 -0.25 3.67
CA ASP A 9 2.20 -0.55 5.04
C ASP A 9 1.32 -1.58 5.77
N VAL A 10 0.82 -2.60 5.07
CA VAL A 10 0.11 -3.73 5.71
C VAL A 10 1.14 -4.72 6.26
N GLN A 11 1.82 -4.31 7.32
CA GLN A 11 2.87 -5.05 8.03
C GLN A 11 2.32 -5.76 9.26
N ASN A 12 2.98 -6.84 9.70
CA ASN A 12 2.49 -7.71 10.78
C ASN A 12 2.14 -6.93 12.05
N ILE A 13 3.02 -6.04 12.51
CA ILE A 13 2.78 -5.26 13.73
C ILE A 13 1.53 -4.38 13.65
N LEU A 14 1.26 -3.79 12.48
CA LEU A 14 0.09 -2.94 12.25
C LEU A 14 -1.18 -3.77 12.11
N VAL A 15 -1.08 -4.94 11.47
CA VAL A 15 -2.20 -5.87 11.32
C VAL A 15 -2.62 -6.45 12.67
N GLU A 16 -1.68 -6.79 13.54
CA GLU A 16 -1.96 -7.37 14.85
C GLU A 16 -2.69 -6.39 15.78
N THR A 17 -2.33 -5.11 15.72
CA THR A 17 -2.79 -4.11 16.69
C THR A 17 -3.84 -3.14 16.14
N GLY A 18 -4.07 -3.13 14.82
CA GLY A 18 -4.95 -2.17 14.15
C GLY A 18 -6.46 -2.46 14.29
N PHE A 19 -7.25 -1.42 14.13
CA PHE A 19 -8.72 -1.49 14.15
C PHE A 19 -9.24 -2.31 12.97
N GLN A 20 -10.03 -3.33 13.27
CA GLN A 20 -10.77 -4.14 12.27
C GLN A 20 -9.90 -4.63 11.10
N THR A 21 -8.64 -4.99 11.36
CA THR A 21 -7.68 -5.41 10.34
C THR A 21 -8.10 -6.68 9.59
N ASN A 22 -8.89 -7.56 10.23
CA ASN A 22 -9.50 -8.70 9.54
C ASN A 22 -10.41 -8.27 8.37
N SER A 23 -11.32 -7.32 8.60
CA SER A 23 -12.20 -6.80 7.55
C SER A 23 -11.43 -6.04 6.47
N LEU A 24 -10.38 -5.31 6.86
CA LEU A 24 -9.45 -4.69 5.90
C LEU A 24 -8.81 -5.75 4.99
N LEU A 25 -8.27 -6.82 5.56
CA LEU A 25 -7.57 -7.87 4.82
C LEU A 25 -8.49 -8.65 3.89
N GLU A 26 -9.73 -8.92 4.31
CA GLU A 26 -10.76 -9.49 3.43
C GLU A 26 -11.01 -8.60 2.21
N LYS A 27 -11.11 -7.29 2.43
CA LYS A 27 -11.29 -6.31 1.35
C LYS A 27 -10.08 -6.25 0.42
N ILE A 28 -8.86 -6.24 0.98
CA ILE A 28 -7.62 -6.24 0.20
C ILE A 28 -7.53 -7.52 -0.64
N SER A 29 -7.80 -8.69 -0.07
CA SER A 29 -7.80 -9.98 -0.78
C SER A 29 -8.76 -9.98 -1.96
N TYR A 30 -9.99 -9.48 -1.76
CA TYR A 30 -10.95 -9.29 -2.85
C TYR A 30 -10.40 -8.39 -3.97
N LEU A 31 -9.81 -7.23 -3.60
CA LEU A 31 -9.25 -6.27 -4.55
C LEU A 31 -8.02 -6.83 -5.28
N GLN A 32 -7.15 -7.59 -4.61
CA GLN A 32 -6.00 -8.26 -5.23
C GLN A 32 -6.45 -9.28 -6.27
N ASN A 33 -7.45 -10.11 -5.96
CA ASN A 33 -7.98 -11.09 -6.91
C ASN A 33 -8.58 -10.41 -8.14
N HIS A 34 -9.32 -9.32 -7.94
CA HIS A 34 -9.86 -8.52 -9.03
C HIS A 34 -8.76 -7.87 -9.87
N ALA A 35 -7.74 -7.30 -9.24
CA ALA A 35 -6.60 -6.70 -9.91
C ALA A 35 -5.85 -7.73 -10.78
N ARG A 36 -5.53 -8.90 -10.22
CA ARG A 36 -4.92 -10.02 -10.95
C ARG A 36 -5.76 -10.45 -12.14
N SER A 37 -7.08 -10.62 -11.98
CA SER A 37 -7.97 -11.02 -13.08
C SER A 37 -8.01 -10.03 -14.26
N LYS A 38 -7.62 -8.78 -14.01
CA LYS A 38 -7.58 -7.69 -15.00
C LYS A 38 -6.17 -7.33 -15.45
N ASN A 39 -5.16 -8.08 -15.01
CA ASN A 39 -3.74 -7.76 -15.21
C ASN A 39 -3.39 -6.33 -14.74
N ILE A 40 -4.05 -5.87 -13.68
CA ILE A 40 -3.72 -4.63 -13.00
C ILE A 40 -2.51 -4.91 -12.11
N GLU A 41 -1.51 -4.05 -12.22
CA GLU A 41 -0.29 -4.17 -11.45
C GLU A 41 -0.56 -3.96 -9.96
N ILE A 42 -0.09 -4.89 -9.13
CA ILE A 42 -0.17 -4.81 -7.67
C ILE A 42 1.21 -4.41 -7.13
N ILE A 43 1.24 -3.34 -6.36
CA ILE A 43 2.44 -2.76 -5.77
C ILE A 43 2.25 -2.73 -4.26
N TYR A 44 3.24 -3.21 -3.53
CA TYR A 44 3.27 -3.12 -2.07
C TYR A 44 4.25 -2.03 -1.68
N VAL A 45 3.90 -1.31 -0.61
CA VAL A 45 4.79 -0.37 0.03
C VAL A 45 5.01 -0.82 1.47
N GLN A 46 6.28 -0.82 1.89
CA GLN A 46 6.70 -1.28 3.22
C GLN A 46 7.49 -0.17 3.91
N HIS A 47 7.05 0.22 5.10
CA HIS A 47 7.69 1.25 5.90
C HIS A 47 8.87 0.69 6.70
N ILE A 48 9.98 1.41 6.70
CA ILE A 48 11.17 1.14 7.52
C ILE A 48 11.23 2.21 8.61
N GLU A 49 10.81 1.86 9.82
CA GLU A 49 10.94 2.69 11.03
C GLU A 49 12.40 2.92 11.40
N ASN A 50 13.14 1.81 11.60
CA ASN A 50 14.57 1.79 11.88
C ASN A 50 15.21 0.68 11.01
N PRO A 51 16.34 0.94 10.34
CA PRO A 51 17.09 -0.09 9.60
C PRO A 51 17.32 -1.41 10.35
N GLU A 52 17.47 -1.35 11.68
CA GLU A 52 17.70 -2.52 12.53
C GLU A 52 16.49 -3.46 12.62
N ALA A 53 15.28 -2.96 12.38
CA ALA A 53 14.03 -3.73 12.45
C ALA A 53 13.76 -4.54 11.17
N GLN A 54 14.56 -4.39 10.10
CA GLN A 54 14.29 -5.02 8.79
C GLN A 54 14.38 -6.55 8.79
N THR A 55 14.85 -7.16 9.88
CA THR A 55 14.92 -8.61 10.03
C THR A 55 13.82 -9.16 10.93
N SER A 56 13.02 -8.31 11.58
CA SER A 56 11.95 -8.78 12.47
C SER A 56 10.74 -9.28 11.68
N GLU A 57 10.04 -10.26 12.25
CA GLU A 57 8.76 -10.73 11.71
C GLU A 57 7.71 -9.62 11.74
N ASP A 58 7.69 -8.82 12.82
CA ASP A 58 6.82 -7.66 13.01
C ASP A 58 6.89 -6.66 11.84
N TRP A 59 8.08 -6.46 11.29
CA TRP A 59 8.32 -5.55 10.18
C TRP A 59 7.89 -6.13 8.82
N GLN A 60 7.81 -7.46 8.67
CA GLN A 60 7.45 -8.05 7.39
C GLN A 60 6.04 -7.63 6.96
N LEU A 61 5.86 -7.50 5.65
CA LEU A 61 4.52 -7.42 5.06
C LEU A 61 3.72 -8.67 5.48
N SER A 62 2.46 -8.47 5.84
CA SER A 62 1.65 -9.57 6.37
C SER A 62 1.51 -10.71 5.37
N ALA A 63 1.74 -11.94 5.83
CA ALA A 63 1.56 -13.14 5.01
C ALA A 63 0.12 -13.28 4.49
N LEU A 64 -0.85 -12.65 5.18
CA LEU A 64 -2.27 -12.63 4.80
C LEU A 64 -2.54 -11.87 3.50
N LEU A 65 -1.59 -11.05 3.03
CA LEU A 65 -1.65 -10.44 1.71
C LEU A 65 -1.47 -11.44 0.57
N ASN A 66 -0.97 -12.66 0.82
CA ASN A 66 -0.75 -13.68 -0.22
C ASN A 66 -0.04 -13.11 -1.47
N ARG A 67 1.03 -12.34 -1.23
CA ARG A 67 1.81 -11.68 -2.29
C ARG A 67 2.42 -12.73 -3.24
N LYS A 68 2.41 -12.44 -4.53
CA LYS A 68 3.09 -13.28 -5.53
C LYS A 68 4.55 -12.82 -5.72
N PRO A 69 5.50 -13.73 -6.01
CA PRO A 69 6.92 -13.40 -6.10
C PRO A 69 7.27 -12.32 -7.14
N ASP A 70 6.45 -12.14 -8.15
CA ASP A 70 6.61 -11.19 -9.25
C ASP A 70 5.99 -9.81 -8.96
N GLU A 71 5.20 -9.67 -7.90
CA GLU A 71 4.58 -8.39 -7.51
C GLU A 71 5.60 -7.47 -6.80
N LYS A 72 5.57 -6.18 -7.15
CA LYS A 72 6.61 -5.21 -6.74
C LYS A 72 6.47 -4.80 -5.27
N VAL A 73 7.61 -4.61 -4.62
CA VAL A 73 7.68 -4.01 -3.28
C VAL A 73 8.58 -2.78 -3.33
N PHE A 74 8.08 -1.65 -2.84
CA PHE A 74 8.85 -0.43 -2.62
C PHE A 74 9.00 -0.18 -1.13
N GLN A 75 10.20 0.19 -0.70
CA GLN A 75 10.46 0.52 0.69
C GLN A 75 10.48 2.03 0.88
N LYS A 76 10.00 2.51 2.02
CA LYS A 76 9.98 3.94 2.36
C LYS A 76 10.38 4.19 3.81
N LYS A 77 10.79 5.42 4.08
CA LYS A 77 11.14 5.94 5.43
C LYS A 77 10.26 7.11 5.87
N TYR A 78 9.35 7.56 5.01
CA TYR A 78 8.47 8.69 5.24
C TYR A 78 7.01 8.28 5.07
N ASN A 79 6.06 9.13 5.48
CA ASN A 79 4.64 8.84 5.32
C ASN A 79 4.25 8.71 3.84
N SER A 80 4.71 9.65 3.01
CA SER A 80 4.51 9.61 1.56
C SER A 80 5.18 8.39 0.94
N ILE A 81 4.42 7.59 0.18
CA ILE A 81 4.95 6.47 -0.62
C ILE A 81 5.88 6.90 -1.76
N PHE A 82 5.96 8.21 -2.06
CA PHE A 82 6.76 8.73 -3.17
C PHE A 82 8.12 9.25 -2.74
N LYS A 83 8.26 9.73 -1.50
CA LYS A 83 9.49 10.40 -1.07
C LYS A 83 10.63 9.40 -0.92
N GLU A 84 11.65 9.54 -1.77
CA GLU A 84 12.88 8.74 -1.76
C GLU A 84 12.66 7.23 -1.98
N THR A 85 11.60 6.85 -2.71
CA THR A 85 11.27 5.43 -2.97
C THR A 85 11.53 4.99 -4.40
N GLY A 86 11.60 5.92 -5.37
CA GLY A 86 11.62 5.59 -6.79
C GLY A 86 10.25 5.20 -7.38
N LEU A 87 9.19 5.24 -6.56
CA LEU A 87 7.84 4.82 -6.99
C LEU A 87 7.27 5.74 -8.06
N LYS A 88 7.52 7.06 -7.96
CA LYS A 88 6.99 8.04 -8.94
C LYS A 88 7.57 7.78 -10.33
N GLU A 89 8.89 7.65 -10.41
CA GLU A 89 9.63 7.37 -11.64
C GLU A 89 9.21 6.04 -12.25
N TYR A 90 8.95 5.04 -11.39
CA TYR A 90 8.42 3.76 -11.83
C TYR A 90 7.04 3.89 -12.46
N LEU A 91 6.09 4.52 -11.76
CA LEU A 91 4.72 4.70 -12.23
C LEU A 91 4.69 5.48 -13.55
N ASP A 92 5.51 6.52 -13.68
CA ASP A 92 5.65 7.31 -14.91
C ASP A 92 6.19 6.46 -16.07
N LYS A 93 7.25 5.69 -15.83
CA LYS A 93 7.82 4.77 -16.83
C LYS A 93 6.81 3.72 -17.26
N GLN A 94 5.95 3.27 -16.34
CA GLN A 94 4.85 2.36 -16.65
C GLN A 94 3.67 3.04 -17.35
N GLY A 95 3.61 4.38 -17.40
CA GLY A 95 2.46 5.11 -17.92
C GLY A 95 1.22 4.95 -17.06
N ILE A 96 1.37 4.78 -15.74
CA ILE A 96 0.26 4.70 -14.80
C ILE A 96 -0.32 6.09 -14.59
N GLU A 97 -1.64 6.18 -14.60
CA GLU A 97 -2.39 7.45 -14.50
C GLU A 97 -3.45 7.40 -13.38
N LYS A 98 -3.84 6.19 -12.95
CA LYS A 98 -4.80 5.96 -11.87
C LYS A 98 -4.21 5.07 -10.79
N LEU A 99 -4.40 5.46 -9.54
CA LEU A 99 -4.02 4.69 -8.36
C LEU A 99 -5.26 4.27 -7.57
N VAL A 100 -5.34 2.98 -7.28
CA VAL A 100 -6.24 2.45 -6.26
C VAL A 100 -5.39 2.25 -5.01
N LEU A 101 -5.73 2.94 -3.92
CA LEU A 101 -4.93 2.93 -2.68
C LEU A 101 -5.70 2.24 -1.55
N CYS A 102 -5.00 1.41 -0.79
CA CYS A 102 -5.50 0.77 0.43
C CYS A 102 -4.36 0.59 1.44
N GLY A 103 -4.71 0.28 2.70
CA GLY A 103 -3.74 -0.12 3.72
C GLY A 103 -3.78 0.77 4.96
N MET A 104 -2.63 0.97 5.58
CA MET A 104 -2.49 1.60 6.90
C MET A 104 -1.32 2.61 6.91
N GLN A 105 -1.29 3.57 7.83
CA GLN A 105 -2.42 4.05 8.64
C GLN A 105 -3.15 5.19 7.90
N THR A 106 -4.44 5.34 8.18
CA THR A 106 -5.33 6.30 7.51
C THR A 106 -4.78 7.73 7.56
N GLU A 107 -4.46 8.24 8.73
CA GLU A 107 -4.04 9.63 8.99
C GLU A 107 -2.56 9.92 8.73
N TYR A 108 -1.74 8.88 8.55
CA TYR A 108 -0.31 9.00 8.29
C TYR A 108 0.01 8.68 6.82
N CYS A 109 0.37 7.43 6.57
CA CYS A 109 0.93 6.99 5.30
C CYS A 109 -0.09 7.06 4.17
N VAL A 110 -1.36 6.70 4.45
CA VAL A 110 -2.43 6.74 3.46
C VAL A 110 -2.79 8.18 3.11
N ASP A 111 -3.18 9.01 4.08
CA ASP A 111 -3.57 10.41 3.85
C ASP A 111 -2.47 11.22 3.16
N THR A 112 -1.23 11.13 3.63
CA THR A 112 -0.10 11.83 3.01
C THR A 112 0.07 11.39 1.55
N SER A 113 -0.03 10.09 1.28
CA SER A 113 0.16 9.55 -0.07
C SER A 113 -0.99 9.90 -1.01
N VAL A 114 -2.23 9.96 -0.51
CA VAL A 114 -3.39 10.45 -1.29
C VAL A 114 -3.15 11.90 -1.72
N LYS A 115 -2.75 12.78 -0.79
CA LYS A 115 -2.52 14.20 -1.07
C LYS A 115 -1.39 14.40 -2.08
N VAL A 116 -0.24 13.74 -1.88
CA VAL A 116 0.89 13.83 -2.80
C VAL A 116 0.56 13.22 -4.17
N ALA A 117 -0.18 12.11 -4.21
CA ALA A 117 -0.61 11.53 -5.49
C ALA A 117 -1.56 12.45 -6.27
N PHE A 118 -2.44 13.16 -5.55
CA PHE A 118 -3.31 14.18 -6.14
C PHE A 118 -2.49 15.34 -6.71
N GLU A 119 -1.47 15.83 -5.98
CA GLU A 119 -0.56 16.87 -6.46
C GLU A 119 0.19 16.46 -7.74
N TYR A 120 0.53 15.18 -7.87
CA TYR A 120 1.11 14.62 -9.10
C TYR A 120 0.10 14.38 -10.23
N GLY A 121 -1.19 14.67 -10.02
CA GLY A 121 -2.22 14.58 -11.05
C GLY A 121 -2.80 13.18 -11.26
N TYR A 122 -2.50 12.21 -10.39
CA TYR A 122 -3.09 10.88 -10.49
C TYR A 122 -4.59 10.92 -10.24
N LYS A 123 -5.35 10.09 -10.94
CA LYS A 123 -6.73 9.78 -10.55
C LYS A 123 -6.71 8.79 -9.39
N LEU A 124 -7.41 9.11 -8.31
CA LEU A 124 -7.37 8.31 -7.09
C LEU A 124 -8.69 7.59 -6.85
N ILE A 125 -8.59 6.36 -6.37
CA ILE A 125 -9.69 5.59 -5.81
C ILE A 125 -9.22 5.05 -4.47
N ILE A 126 -9.98 5.33 -3.41
CA ILE A 126 -9.79 4.75 -2.09
C ILE A 126 -11.05 3.92 -1.83
N PRO A 127 -11.03 2.59 -2.05
CA PRO A 127 -12.22 1.78 -1.85
C PRO A 127 -12.68 1.83 -0.39
N GLU A 128 -13.99 1.92 -0.18
CA GLU A 128 -14.60 1.88 1.15
C GLU A 128 -14.16 0.61 1.91
N GLY A 129 -13.80 0.78 3.18
CA GLY A 129 -13.32 -0.29 4.05
C GLY A 129 -11.93 -0.83 3.68
N ALA A 130 -11.19 -0.17 2.78
CA ALA A 130 -9.84 -0.58 2.38
C ALA A 130 -8.73 0.25 3.05
N VAL A 131 -9.07 1.09 4.03
CA VAL A 131 -8.10 1.82 4.86
C VAL A 131 -8.53 1.74 6.32
N THR A 132 -7.58 1.65 7.24
CA THR A 132 -7.87 1.66 8.69
C THR A 132 -6.74 2.33 9.47
N THR A 133 -6.93 2.48 10.78
CA THR A 133 -5.93 2.96 11.74
C THR A 133 -6.15 2.27 13.09
N PHE A 134 -5.82 2.89 14.22
CA PHE A 134 -5.99 2.38 15.58
C PHE A 134 -7.23 2.96 16.28
N ASP A 135 -7.73 2.21 17.27
CA ASP A 135 -8.97 2.45 18.01
C ASP A 135 -8.89 3.61 19.01
N GLY A 136 -7.67 4.00 19.41
CA GLY A 136 -7.40 5.03 20.43
C GLY A 136 -7.23 4.48 21.84
#